data_AF-A0A544YML8-F1
#
_entry.id   AF-A0A544YML8-F1
#
_cell.length_a   1.000
_cell.length_b   1.000
_cell.length_c   1.000
_cell.angle_alpha   90.00
_cell.angle_beta   90.00
_cell.angle_gamma   90.00
#
_symmetry.space_group_name_H-M   'P 1'
#
loop_
_entity.id
_entity.type
_entity.pdbx_description
1 polymer ?
#
loop_
_entity_poly.entity_id
_entity_poly.type
_entity_poly.pdbx_seq_one_letter_code
_entity_poly.pdbx_strand_id
1 'polypeptide(L)'
;MTDSTTIKVPKSLRDELNALADEGGRGTTLADVLAQLLEEHRAKATRERNAAEALFARAAADPDAVAKADRIAKRAVEFLQARQAS
;
A
#
# COMPACT_ATOMS: atom_id res chain seq x y z
N MET A 1 -7.10 -32.62 14.27
CA MET A 1 -8.46 -32.09 14.01
C MET A 1 -8.26 -30.71 13.40
N THR A 2 -8.62 -30.52 12.14
CA THR A 2 -8.62 -29.20 11.50
C THR A 2 -9.81 -28.43 12.05
N ASP A 3 -9.55 -27.43 12.89
CA ASP A 3 -10.59 -26.59 13.47
C ASP A 3 -11.16 -25.69 12.36
N SER A 4 -12.39 -25.95 11.93
CA SER A 4 -13.02 -25.25 10.81
C SER A 4 -13.85 -24.08 11.33
N THR A 5 -13.29 -22.87 11.26
CA THR A 5 -14.04 -21.65 11.58
C THR A 5 -14.77 -21.14 10.35
N THR A 6 -16.07 -20.89 10.46
CA THR A 6 -16.89 -20.37 9.35
C THR A 6 -17.02 -18.85 9.44
N ILE A 7 -16.68 -18.14 8.37
CA ILE A 7 -16.84 -16.68 8.26
C ILE A 7 -17.89 -16.38 7.20
N LYS A 8 -18.88 -15.54 7.53
CA LYS A 8 -19.86 -15.05 6.55
C LYS A 8 -19.28 -13.86 5.79
N VAL A 9 -19.19 -13.98 4.47
CA VAL A 9 -18.77 -12.92 3.56
C VAL A 9 -19.78 -12.74 2.44
N PRO A 10 -19.94 -11.52 1.88
CA PRO A 10 -20.71 -11.28 0.67
C PRO A 10 -20.26 -12.18 -0.49
N LYS A 11 -21.18 -12.54 -1.39
CA LYS A 11 -20.87 -13.42 -2.53
C LYS A 11 -19.78 -12.81 -3.42
N SER A 12 -19.88 -11.52 -3.74
CA SER A 12 -18.89 -10.81 -4.56
C SER A 12 -17.48 -10.95 -4.00
N LEU A 13 -17.31 -10.72 -2.69
CA LEU A 13 -16.02 -10.86 -2.02
C LEU A 13 -15.49 -12.30 -2.05
N ARG A 14 -16.36 -13.29 -1.88
CA ARG A 14 -15.95 -14.70 -1.99
C ARG A 14 -15.46 -15.03 -3.40
N ASP A 15 -16.17 -14.55 -4.41
CA ASP A 15 -15.84 -14.81 -5.80
C ASP A 15 -14.47 -14.18 -6.16
N GLU A 16 -14.20 -12.96 -5.68
CA GLU A 16 -12.87 -12.31 -5.81
C GLU A 16 -11.75 -13.08 -5.09
N LEU A 17 -11.99 -13.55 -3.86
CA LEU A 17 -11.00 -14.34 -3.13
C LEU A 17 -10.72 -15.70 -3.78
N ASN A 18 -11.73 -16.32 -4.40
CA ASN A 18 -11.54 -17.55 -5.17
C ASN A 18 -10.75 -17.30 -6.45
N ALA A 19 -11.02 -16.18 -7.15
CA ALA A 19 -10.23 -15.81 -8.32
C ALA A 19 -8.74 -15.62 -7.98
N LEU A 20 -8.44 -15.00 -6.83
CA LEU A 20 -7.06 -14.87 -6.34
C LEU A 20 -6.42 -16.24 -6.04
N ALA A 21 -7.19 -17.20 -5.50
CA ALA A 21 -6.69 -18.56 -5.28
C ALA A 21 -6.40 -19.26 -6.62
N ASP A 22 -7.27 -19.08 -7.62
CA ASP A 22 -7.12 -19.65 -8.96
C ASP A 22 -5.90 -19.06 -9.70
N GLU A 23 -5.64 -17.76 -9.56
CA GLU A 23 -4.45 -17.08 -10.09
C GLU A 23 -3.14 -17.58 -9.47
N GLY A 24 -3.18 -17.97 -8.19
CA GLY A 24 -2.04 -18.54 -7.46
C GLY A 24 -1.60 -19.92 -7.95
N GLY A 25 -2.30 -20.52 -8.92
CA GLY A 25 -1.95 -21.80 -9.53
C GLY A 25 -2.43 -23.03 -8.75
N ARG A 26 -2.16 -24.23 -9.30
CA ARG A 26 -2.61 -25.50 -8.71
C ARG A 26 -2.01 -25.69 -7.31
N GLY A 27 -2.88 -25.74 -6.31
CA GLY A 27 -2.52 -26.05 -4.92
C GLY A 27 -2.66 -24.86 -3.96
N THR A 28 -2.85 -23.65 -4.47
CA THR A 28 -3.14 -22.47 -3.65
C THR A 28 -4.58 -22.54 -3.16
N THR A 29 -4.77 -22.61 -1.85
CA THR A 29 -6.10 -22.66 -1.23
C THR A 29 -6.57 -21.28 -0.82
N LEU A 30 -7.89 -21.13 -0.62
CA LEU A 30 -8.46 -19.92 -0.04
C LEU A 30 -7.84 -19.56 1.33
N ALA A 31 -7.43 -20.57 2.10
CA ALA A 31 -6.76 -20.35 3.38
C ALA A 31 -5.37 -19.72 3.18
N ASP A 32 -4.63 -20.13 2.16
CA ASP A 32 -3.32 -19.56 1.82
C ASP A 32 -3.45 -18.10 1.39
N VAL A 33 -4.45 -17.80 0.55
CA VAL A 33 -4.76 -16.41 0.13
C VAL A 33 -5.10 -15.54 1.34
N LEU A 34 -5.95 -16.02 2.25
CA LEU A 34 -6.31 -15.27 3.46
C LEU A 34 -5.12 -15.06 4.40
N ALA A 35 -4.25 -16.07 4.54
CA ALA A 35 -3.03 -15.97 5.33
C ALA A 35 -2.07 -14.93 4.74
N GLN A 36 -1.88 -14.96 3.41
CA GLN A 36 -1.05 -14.00 2.70
C GLN A 36 -1.59 -12.57 2.85
N LEU A 37 -2.90 -12.35 2.63
CA LEU A 37 -3.52 -11.03 2.80
C LEU A 37 -3.37 -10.50 4.23
N LEU A 38 -3.46 -11.38 5.23
CA LEU A 38 -3.26 -11.01 6.63
C LEU A 38 -1.79 -10.63 6.91
N GLU A 39 -0.84 -11.38 6.36
CA GLU A 39 0.58 -11.07 6.47
C GLU A 39 0.91 -9.76 5.77
N GLU A 40 0.39 -9.54 4.57
CA GLU A 40 0.56 -8.29 3.83
C GLU A 40 -0.01 -7.10 4.59
N HIS A 41 -1.19 -7.26 5.21
CA HIS A 41 -1.80 -6.25 6.04
C HIS A 41 -0.94 -5.91 7.27
N ARG A 42 -0.42 -6.93 7.97
CA ARG A 42 0.50 -6.76 9.10
C ARG A 42 1.82 -6.09 8.68
N ALA A 43 2.35 -6.49 7.53
CA ALA A 43 3.61 -5.98 7.00
C ALA A 43 3.46 -4.57 6.38
N LYS A 44 2.24 -4.14 6.01
CA LYS A 44 2.00 -2.85 5.37
C LYS A 44 2.44 -1.68 6.24
N ALA A 45 1.99 -1.64 7.50
CA ALA A 45 2.36 -0.56 8.43
C ALA A 45 3.87 -0.50 8.66
N THR A 46 4.53 -1.65 8.78
CA THR A 46 5.99 -1.72 8.93
C THR A 46 6.72 -1.25 7.66
N ARG A 47 6.25 -1.66 6.47
CA ARG A 47 6.81 -1.21 5.19
C ARG A 47 6.65 0.29 4.99
N GLU A 48 5.47 0.83 5.27
CA GLU A 48 5.19 2.27 5.20
C GLU A 48 6.07 3.06 6.17
N ARG A 49 6.21 2.58 7.41
CA ARG A 49 7.09 3.19 8.41
C ARG A 49 8.55 3.19 7.95
N ASN A 50 9.07 2.03 7.51
CA ASN A 50 10.47 1.92 7.07
C ASN A 50 10.74 2.77 5.82
N ALA A 51 9.77 2.87 4.90
CA ALA A 51 9.89 3.73 3.72
C ALA A 51 9.93 5.22 4.12
N ALA A 52 9.08 5.63 5.07
CA ALA A 52 9.09 6.99 5.62
C ALA A 52 10.42 7.30 6.33
N GLU A 53 10.90 6.38 7.19
CA GLU A 53 12.20 6.51 7.87
C GLU A 53 13.36 6.65 6.86
N ALA A 54 13.37 5.84 5.80
CA ALA A 54 14.39 5.94 4.75
C ALA A 54 14.34 7.28 3.99
N LEU A 55 13.14 7.80 3.73
CA LEU A 55 12.97 9.12 3.13
C LEU A 55 13.45 10.24 4.06
N PHE A 56 13.12 10.17 5.35
CA PHE A 56 13.60 11.15 6.34
C PHE A 56 15.11 11.10 6.50
N ALA A 57 15.72 9.91 6.53
CA ALA A 57 17.17 9.76 6.59
C ALA A 57 17.85 10.37 5.36
N ARG A 58 17.31 10.15 4.16
CA ARG A 58 17.80 10.77 2.92
C ARG A 58 17.65 12.30 2.95
N ALA A 59 16.53 12.80 3.43
CA ALA A 59 16.28 14.24 3.57
C ALA A 59 17.23 14.89 4.58
N ALA A 60 17.54 14.21 5.69
CA ALA A 60 18.50 14.68 6.69
C ALA A 60 19.94 14.68 6.15
N ALA A 61 20.29 13.75 5.27
CA ALA A 61 21.61 13.66 4.67
C ALA A 61 21.89 14.75 3.60
N ASP A 62 20.85 15.33 3.00
CA ASP A 62 20.99 16.41 2.01
C ASP A 62 19.90 17.51 2.19
N PRO A 63 20.05 18.39 3.19
CA PRO A 63 19.10 19.46 3.46
C PRO A 63 18.96 20.46 2.30
N ASP A 64 20.03 20.68 1.53
CA ASP A 64 20.04 21.63 0.41
C ASP A 64 19.23 21.12 -0.78
N ALA A 65 19.31 19.83 -1.10
CA ALA A 65 18.45 19.21 -2.10
C ALA A 65 16.97 19.26 -1.71
N VAL A 66 16.66 19.04 -0.43
CA VAL A 66 15.28 19.15 0.09
C VAL A 66 14.77 20.59 -0.04
N ALA A 67 15.56 21.59 0.36
CA ALA A 67 15.17 22.99 0.23
C ALA A 67 15.01 23.44 -1.24
N LYS A 68 15.79 22.86 -2.16
CA LYS A 68 15.62 23.07 -3.61
C LYS A 68 14.32 22.44 -4.11
N ALA A 69 14.03 21.19 -3.73
CA ALA A 69 12.80 20.49 -4.11
C ALA A 69 11.56 21.24 -3.60
N ASP A 70 11.59 21.73 -2.36
CA ASP A 70 10.50 22.48 -1.75
C ASP A 70 10.19 23.79 -2.51
N ARG A 71 11.23 24.51 -2.95
CA ARG A 71 11.08 25.72 -3.79
C ARG A 71 10.45 25.41 -5.16
N ILE A 72 10.81 24.29 -5.77
CA ILE A 72 10.24 23.87 -7.07
C ILE A 72 8.77 23.48 -6.88
N ALA A 73 8.45 22.72 -5.84
CA ALA A 73 7.10 22.31 -5.53
C ALA A 73 6.17 23.51 -5.27
N LYS A 74 6.61 24.49 -4.48
CA LYS A 74 5.86 25.73 -4.21
C LYS A 74 5.49 26.46 -5.50
N ARG A 75 6.45 26.67 -6.40
CA ARG A 75 6.20 27.32 -7.70
C ARG A 75 5.19 26.54 -8.56
N ALA A 76 5.27 25.22 -8.56
CA ALA A 76 4.33 24.38 -9.31
C ALA A 76 2.90 24.48 -8.75
N VAL A 77 2.76 24.49 -7.42
CA VAL A 77 1.47 24.66 -6.75
C VAL A 77 0.88 26.04 -7.04
N GLU A 78 1.67 27.10 -6.91
CA GLU A 78 1.26 28.47 -7.24
C GLU A 78 0.77 28.58 -8.69
N PHE A 79 1.49 27.98 -9.64
CA PHE A 79 1.11 27.94 -11.04
C PHE A 79 -0.23 27.23 -11.26
N LEU A 80 -0.43 26.07 -10.63
CA LEU A 80 -1.68 25.31 -10.74
C LEU A 80 -2.87 26.06 -10.12
N GLN A 81 -2.67 26.72 -8.98
CA GLN A 81 -3.69 27.51 -8.31
C GLN A 81 -4.08 28.74 -9.13
N ALA A 82 -3.10 29.46 -9.69
CA ALA A 82 -3.37 30.61 -10.57
C ALA A 82 -4.18 30.20 -11.82
N ARG A 83 -3.91 29.01 -12.37
CA ARG A 83 -4.64 28.45 -13.51
C ARG A 83 -6.07 28.01 -13.16
N GLN A 84 -6.33 27.57 -11.93
CA GLN A 84 -7.69 27.21 -11.48
C GLN A 84 -8.53 28.44 -11.13
N ALA A 85 -7.91 29.57 -10.81
CA ALA A 85 -8.57 30.83 -10.51
C ALA A 85 -8.84 31.71 -11.76
N SER A 86 -8.41 31.28 -12.94
CA SER A 86 -8.64 31.91 -14.24
C SER A 86 -9.67 31.14 -15.05
#